data_AF-A0A818LUK2-F1
#
_entry.id   AF-A0A818LUK2-F1
#
_cell.length_a   1.000
_cell.length_b   1.000
_cell.length_c   1.000
_cell.angle_alpha   90.00
_cell.angle_beta   90.00
_cell.angle_gamma   90.00
#
_symmetry.space_group_name_H-M   'P 1'
#
loop_
_entity.id
_entity.type
_entity.pdbx_description
1 polymer ?
#
loop_
_entity_poly.entity_id
_entity_poly.type
_entity_poly.pdbx_seq_one_letter_code
_entity_poly.pdbx_strand_id
1 'polypeptide(L)'
;MNKARRLETPRIPDSQLFDIPYLYTRTIKNEEFLCVDKMIKRKTRVLLFAPNEQLKMLFQNSIVLIDGTFSTCPKIFDQVLTIHFIKYEQSFVCGIGLLPDRKKCTYKFVFEELKGLAIGMNRIFDPSTIITDFEPSLAEAISSEFPRSNHIGCYFHFTQAI
;
A
#
# COMPACT_ATOMS: atom_id res chain seq x y z
N MET A 1 2.93 0.99 25.95
CA MET A 1 3.22 2.15 25.09
C MET A 1 3.80 3.26 25.95
N ASN A 2 5.10 3.57 25.82
CA ASN A 2 5.81 4.47 26.74
C ASN A 2 5.27 5.92 26.70
N LYS A 3 4.98 6.48 27.88
CA LYS A 3 4.34 7.80 28.10
C LYS A 3 5.13 9.00 27.52
N ALA A 4 6.43 8.85 27.24
CA ALA A 4 7.30 9.94 26.79
C ALA A 4 7.00 10.47 25.38
N ARG A 5 6.37 9.68 24.50
CA ARG A 5 6.07 10.10 23.11
C ARG A 5 4.83 10.97 22.96
N ARG A 6 4.00 11.13 24.00
CA ARG A 6 2.71 11.83 23.88
C ARG A 6 2.81 13.36 23.79
N LEU A 7 3.92 13.97 24.19
CA LEU A 7 4.07 15.43 24.20
C LEU A 7 4.40 16.00 22.81
N GLU A 8 4.95 15.18 21.91
CA GLU A 8 5.33 15.60 20.54
C GLU A 8 4.45 14.98 19.44
N THR A 9 3.55 14.07 19.79
CA THR A 9 2.62 13.48 18.81
C THR A 9 1.51 14.45 18.44
N PRO A 10 1.24 14.69 17.15
CA PRO A 10 0.09 15.46 16.70
C PRO A 10 -1.21 14.89 17.29
N ARG A 11 -2.23 15.76 17.43
CA ARG A 11 -3.58 15.29 17.73
C ARG A 11 -4.02 14.29 16.65
N ILE A 12 -4.64 13.20 17.08
CA ILE A 12 -5.22 12.22 16.16
C ILE A 12 -6.29 12.98 15.35
N PRO A 13 -6.22 12.98 14.00
CA PRO A 13 -7.18 13.70 13.19
C PRO A 13 -8.57 13.05 13.24
N ASP A 14 -9.61 13.89 13.21
CA ASP A 14 -11.01 13.46 13.16
C ASP A 14 -11.53 13.30 11.72
N SER A 15 -10.75 13.69 10.72
CA SER A 15 -11.05 13.51 9.30
C SER A 15 -9.78 13.31 8.49
N GLN A 16 -9.91 12.91 7.22
CA GLN A 16 -8.77 12.77 6.30
C GLN A 16 -8.19 14.11 5.80
N LEU A 17 -8.84 15.24 6.14
CA LEU A 17 -8.36 16.60 5.89
C LEU A 17 -7.42 17.03 7.02
N PHE A 18 -6.18 16.53 6.98
CA PHE A 18 -5.14 16.90 7.93
C PHE A 18 -3.80 17.04 7.22
N ASP A 19 -2.96 17.92 7.73
CA ASP A 19 -1.59 18.03 7.22
C ASP A 19 -0.74 16.91 7.82
N ILE A 20 0.12 16.31 6.99
CA ILE A 20 1.11 15.34 7.45
C ILE A 20 2.39 16.11 7.78
N PRO A 21 2.84 16.13 9.04
CA PRO A 21 4.09 16.77 9.40
C PRO A 21 5.25 16.24 8.57
N TYR A 22 6.16 17.11 8.16
CA TYR A 22 7.32 16.78 7.31
C TYR A 22 8.14 15.59 7.84
N LEU A 23 8.26 15.45 9.16
CA LEU A 23 8.97 14.32 9.78
C LEU A 23 8.36 12.95 9.42
N TYR A 24 7.06 12.89 9.15
CA TYR A 24 6.36 11.64 8.78
C TYR A 24 6.31 11.40 7.27
N THR A 25 6.74 12.35 6.45
CA THR A 25 6.84 12.16 5.00
C THR A 25 8.18 11.57 4.57
N ARG A 26 9.11 11.38 5.53
CA ARG A 26 10.50 10.97 5.28
C ARG A 26 10.96 9.82 6.17
N THR A 27 11.98 9.10 5.69
CA THR A 27 12.71 8.10 6.48
C THR A 27 13.62 8.78 7.52
N ILE A 28 14.17 7.99 8.45
CA ILE A 28 15.19 8.46 9.39
C ILE A 28 16.48 8.96 8.70
N LYS A 29 16.71 8.57 7.44
CA LYS A 29 17.82 9.05 6.61
C LYS A 29 17.45 10.28 5.76
N ASN A 30 16.29 10.87 6.04
CA ASN A 30 15.73 12.01 5.31
C ASN A 30 15.43 11.72 3.84
N GLU A 31 15.16 10.46 3.49
CA GLU A 31 14.72 10.06 2.14
C GLU A 31 13.20 10.15 2.03
N GLU A 32 12.67 10.32 0.82
CA GLU A 32 11.23 10.32 0.58
C GLU A 32 10.60 8.98 1.02
N PHE A 33 9.53 9.07 1.80
CA PHE A 33 8.79 7.92 2.31
C PHE A 33 7.32 7.97 1.92
N LEU A 34 6.66 9.12 2.07
CA LEU A 34 5.30 9.33 1.56
C LEU A 34 5.37 9.60 0.06
N CYS A 35 5.11 8.57 -0.76
CA CYS A 35 5.23 8.65 -2.21
C CYS A 35 3.89 9.00 -2.91
N VAL A 36 2.76 8.79 -2.24
CA VAL A 36 1.45 9.22 -2.73
C VAL A 36 0.68 9.89 -1.61
N ASP A 37 0.18 11.08 -1.89
CA ASP A 37 -0.74 11.82 -1.04
C ASP A 37 -1.78 12.53 -1.93
N LYS A 38 -2.93 11.88 -2.14
CA LYS A 38 -3.93 12.36 -3.11
C LYS A 38 -5.35 12.26 -2.59
N MET A 39 -6.12 13.31 -2.84
CA MET A 39 -7.56 13.34 -2.63
C MET A 39 -8.26 12.78 -3.87
N ILE A 40 -8.79 11.56 -3.77
CA ILE A 40 -9.45 10.88 -4.90
C ILE A 40 -10.92 11.30 -5.06
N LYS A 41 -11.56 11.76 -3.98
CA LYS A 41 -12.91 12.35 -3.96
C LYS A 41 -12.99 13.41 -2.86
N ARG A 42 -14.12 14.12 -2.78
CA ARG A 42 -14.34 15.12 -1.72
C ARG A 42 -14.20 14.47 -0.35
N LYS A 43 -13.19 14.88 0.42
CA LYS A 43 -12.85 14.35 1.76
C LYS A 43 -12.39 12.88 1.78
N THR A 44 -11.89 12.36 0.65
CA THR A 44 -11.44 10.98 0.51
C THR A 44 -10.01 10.97 -0.01
N ARG A 45 -9.08 10.46 0.79
CA ARG A 45 -7.63 10.53 0.62
C ARG A 45 -7.04 9.13 0.52
N VAL A 46 -6.03 8.98 -0.33
CA VAL A 46 -5.17 7.80 -0.37
C VAL A 46 -3.76 8.26 -0.02
N LEU A 47 -3.14 7.54 0.92
CA LEU A 47 -1.74 7.74 1.30
C LEU A 47 -0.96 6.48 1.00
N LEU A 48 0.17 6.55 0.30
CA LEU A 48 1.11 5.45 0.16
C LEU A 48 2.47 5.84 0.72
N PHE A 49 3.02 4.97 1.55
CA PHE A 49 4.32 5.11 2.17
C PHE A 49 5.23 3.97 1.71
N ALA A 50 6.23 4.29 0.91
CA ALA A 50 7.23 3.35 0.42
C ALA A 50 8.53 4.10 0.09
N PRO A 51 9.68 3.72 0.66
CA PRO A 51 10.96 4.30 0.28
C PRO A 51 11.29 3.98 -1.18
N ASN A 52 11.96 4.89 -1.88
CA ASN A 52 12.34 4.71 -3.28
C ASN A 52 13.18 3.44 -3.53
N GLU A 53 14.05 3.06 -2.59
CA GLU A 53 14.81 1.80 -2.64
C GLU A 53 13.89 0.57 -2.67
N GLN A 54 12.83 0.58 -1.85
CA GLN A 54 11.88 -0.53 -1.80
C GLN A 54 10.98 -0.57 -3.03
N LEU A 55 10.57 0.60 -3.56
CA LEU A 55 9.83 0.68 -4.82
C LEU A 55 10.65 0.12 -5.99
N LYS A 56 11.94 0.47 -6.10
CA LYS A 56 12.83 -0.11 -7.12
C LYS A 56 12.85 -1.65 -7.01
N MET A 57 12.94 -2.16 -5.79
CA MET A 57 12.95 -3.60 -5.54
C MET A 57 11.61 -4.25 -5.90
N LEU A 58 10.48 -3.64 -5.52
CA LEU A 58 9.15 -4.09 -5.91
C LEU A 58 9.02 -4.20 -7.44
N PHE A 59 9.44 -3.17 -8.18
CA PHE A 59 9.33 -3.12 -9.64
C PHE A 59 10.31 -4.05 -10.37
N GLN A 60 11.31 -4.61 -9.67
CA GLN A 60 12.27 -5.56 -10.24
C GLN A 60 11.89 -7.02 -10.01
N ASN A 61 11.05 -7.31 -9.02
CA ASN A 61 10.69 -8.67 -8.66
C ASN A 61 9.38 -9.09 -9.32
N SER A 62 9.29 -10.37 -9.65
CA SER A 62 8.19 -10.93 -10.43
C SER A 62 6.99 -11.37 -9.58
N ILE A 63 7.20 -11.61 -8.28
CA ILE A 63 6.15 -12.04 -7.36
C ILE A 63 5.88 -10.94 -6.33
N VAL A 64 4.64 -10.50 -6.29
CA VAL A 64 4.14 -9.46 -5.38
C VAL A 64 3.09 -10.08 -4.47
N LEU A 65 3.11 -9.72 -3.19
CA LEU A 65 2.02 -10.03 -2.27
C LEU A 65 1.33 -8.74 -1.86
N ILE A 66 0.00 -8.77 -1.80
CA ILE A 66 -0.81 -7.63 -1.38
C ILE A 66 -1.80 -8.14 -0.34
N ASP A 67 -1.78 -7.51 0.83
CA ASP A 67 -2.60 -7.92 1.96
C ASP A 67 -3.27 -6.72 2.62
N GLY A 68 -4.55 -6.85 2.93
CA GLY A 68 -5.37 -5.81 3.50
C GLY A 68 -5.68 -6.09 4.97
N THR A 69 -5.16 -5.27 5.89
CA THR A 69 -5.41 -5.43 7.34
C THR A 69 -6.33 -4.35 7.91
N PHE A 70 -7.29 -4.78 8.73
CA PHE A 70 -8.37 -3.93 9.27
C PHE A 70 -8.14 -3.51 10.72
N SER A 71 -7.64 -4.44 11.56
CA SER A 71 -7.59 -4.28 13.02
C SER A 71 -6.66 -3.15 13.49
N THR A 72 -5.74 -2.73 12.63
CA THR A 72 -4.75 -1.69 12.91
C THR A 72 -5.05 -0.36 12.21
N CYS A 73 -6.19 -0.25 11.51
CA CYS A 73 -6.51 0.94 10.72
C CYS A 73 -6.97 2.12 11.59
N PRO A 74 -6.42 3.35 11.40
CA PRO A 74 -6.96 4.54 12.04
C PRO A 74 -8.43 4.76 11.64
N LYS A 75 -9.30 5.19 12.56
CA LYS A 75 -10.75 5.35 12.33
C LYS A 75 -11.14 6.20 11.10
N ILE A 76 -10.25 7.07 10.66
CA ILE A 76 -10.46 7.94 9.50
C ILE A 76 -10.18 7.23 8.17
N PHE A 77 -9.67 5.99 8.16
CA PHE A 77 -9.45 5.13 6.99
C PHE A 77 -10.16 3.78 7.20
N ASP A 78 -10.47 3.06 6.13
CA ASP A 78 -11.17 1.76 6.20
C ASP A 78 -10.20 0.58 6.29
N GLN A 79 -9.00 0.71 5.71
CA GLN A 79 -8.02 -0.37 5.68
C GLN A 79 -6.57 0.13 5.56
N VAL A 80 -5.64 -0.68 6.09
CA VAL A 80 -4.21 -0.60 5.76
C VAL A 80 -3.89 -1.65 4.71
N LEU A 81 -3.46 -1.22 3.53
CA LEU A 81 -2.97 -2.12 2.48
C LEU A 81 -1.46 -2.30 2.66
N THR A 82 -0.95 -3.52 2.66
CA THR A 82 0.49 -3.80 2.70
C THR A 82 0.92 -4.42 1.38
N ILE A 83 2.03 -3.93 0.84
CA ILE A 83 2.58 -4.37 -0.45
C ILE A 83 3.95 -4.96 -0.18
N HIS A 84 4.17 -6.18 -0.67
CA HIS A 84 5.38 -6.94 -0.48
C HIS A 84 5.88 -7.48 -1.81
N PHE A 85 7.16 -7.83 -1.86
CA PHE A 85 7.74 -8.59 -2.96
C PHE A 85 8.52 -9.80 -2.43
N ILE A 86 8.59 -10.85 -3.22
CA ILE A 86 9.44 -12.01 -2.90
C ILE A 86 10.80 -11.81 -3.55
N LYS A 87 11.85 -11.96 -2.75
CA LYS A 87 13.24 -12.07 -3.22
C LYS A 87 13.96 -13.11 -2.38
N TYR A 88 14.78 -13.96 -2.99
CA TYR A 88 15.49 -15.03 -2.27
C TYR A 88 14.56 -15.89 -1.39
N GLU A 89 13.37 -16.22 -1.92
CA GLU A 89 12.35 -17.02 -1.23
C GLU A 89 11.82 -16.40 0.08
N GLN A 90 12.11 -15.11 0.32
CA GLN A 90 11.64 -14.36 1.47
C GLN A 90 10.74 -13.22 1.04
N SER A 91 9.72 -12.94 1.87
CA SER A 91 8.84 -11.79 1.69
C SER A 91 9.45 -10.55 2.32
N PHE A 92 9.51 -9.45 1.55
CA PHE A 92 9.97 -8.15 2.00
C PHE A 92 8.86 -7.11 1.86
N VAL A 93 8.67 -6.30 2.91
CA VAL A 93 7.70 -5.20 2.89
C VAL A 93 8.24 -4.08 2.00
N CYS A 94 7.50 -3.74 0.95
CA CYS A 94 7.79 -2.56 0.14
C CYS A 94 7.28 -1.29 0.82
N GLY A 95 6.02 -1.34 1.26
CA GLY A 95 5.33 -0.17 1.75
C GLY A 95 3.91 -0.47 2.22
N ILE A 96 3.28 0.57 2.76
CA ILE A 96 1.91 0.52 3.28
C ILE A 96 1.07 1.63 2.66
N GLY A 97 -0.21 1.34 2.46
CA GLY A 97 -1.22 2.30 2.02
C GLY A 97 -2.30 2.49 3.08
N LEU A 98 -2.73 3.72 3.29
CA LEU A 98 -3.96 4.02 4.05
C LEU A 98 -5.07 4.31 3.06
N LEU A 99 -6.05 3.41 3.02
CA LEU A 99 -7.11 3.43 2.02
C LEU A 99 -8.44 3.87 2.64
N PRO A 100 -9.20 4.72 1.95
CA PRO A 100 -10.44 5.27 2.47
C PRO A 100 -11.63 4.30 2.36
N ASP A 101 -11.56 3.34 1.46
CA ASP A 101 -12.55 2.29 1.26
C ASP A 101 -11.92 1.08 0.54
N ARG A 102 -12.66 -0.02 0.51
CA ARG A 102 -12.29 -1.29 -0.14
C ARG A 102 -12.90 -1.44 -1.53
N LYS A 103 -12.94 -0.36 -2.30
CA LYS A 103 -13.55 -0.37 -3.64
C LYS A 103 -12.50 -0.63 -4.71
N LYS A 104 -12.91 -1.37 -5.73
CA LYS A 104 -12.12 -1.61 -6.95
C LYS A 104 -11.50 -0.34 -7.52
N CYS A 105 -12.25 0.77 -7.55
CA CYS A 105 -11.73 2.04 -8.09
C CYS A 105 -10.59 2.63 -7.25
N THR A 106 -10.61 2.42 -5.93
CA THR A 106 -9.53 2.85 -5.02
C THR A 106 -8.29 1.99 -5.22
N TYR A 107 -8.43 0.67 -5.32
CA TYR A 107 -7.29 -0.21 -5.63
C TYR A 107 -6.70 0.05 -7.01
N LYS A 108 -7.56 0.22 -8.02
CA LYS A 108 -7.13 0.60 -9.36
C LYS A 108 -6.30 1.89 -9.34
N PHE A 109 -6.79 2.91 -8.63
CA PHE A 109 -6.03 4.14 -8.43
C PHE A 109 -4.66 3.89 -7.80
N VAL A 110 -4.57 3.08 -6.74
CA VAL A 110 -3.29 2.69 -6.12
C VAL A 110 -2.35 2.03 -7.13
N PHE A 111 -2.85 1.11 -7.96
CA PHE A 111 -2.05 0.43 -8.98
C PHE A 111 -1.59 1.37 -10.10
N GLU A 112 -2.44 2.31 -10.53
CA GLU A 112 -2.08 3.35 -11.49
C GLU A 112 -0.96 4.25 -10.94
N GLU A 113 -1.04 4.65 -9.67
CA GLU A 113 0.02 5.43 -9.02
C GLU A 113 1.33 4.65 -8.92
N LEU A 114 1.30 3.36 -8.56
CA LEU A 114 2.49 2.51 -8.54
C LEU A 114 3.13 2.35 -9.92
N LYS A 115 2.31 2.17 -10.97
CA LYS A 115 2.80 2.14 -12.36
C LYS A 115 3.41 3.48 -12.76
N GLY A 116 2.79 4.60 -12.37
CA GLY A 116 3.32 5.95 -12.59
C GLY A 116 4.68 6.17 -11.91
N LEU A 117 4.80 5.75 -10.65
CA LEU A 117 6.07 5.76 -9.91
C LEU A 117 7.14 4.90 -10.60
N ALA A 118 6.78 3.71 -11.08
CA ALA A 118 7.70 2.85 -11.83
C ALA A 118 8.20 3.53 -13.11
N ILE A 119 7.30 4.13 -13.90
CA ILE A 119 7.66 4.89 -15.11
C ILE A 119 8.60 6.03 -14.77
N GLY A 120 8.30 6.81 -13.71
CA GLY A 120 9.17 7.89 -13.23
C GLY A 120 10.57 7.42 -12.81
N MET A 121 10.73 6.14 -12.45
CA MET A 121 12.01 5.51 -12.14
C MET A 121 12.65 4.77 -13.32
N ASN A 122 12.15 4.97 -14.55
CA ASN A 122 12.55 4.24 -15.77
C ASN A 122 12.41 2.71 -15.63
N ARG A 123 11.31 2.28 -15.01
CA ARG A 123 10.93 0.88 -14.81
C ARG A 123 9.51 0.63 -15.31
N ILE A 124 9.16 -0.64 -15.41
CA ILE A 124 7.80 -1.10 -15.68
C ILE A 124 7.36 -1.92 -14.48
N PHE A 125 6.21 -1.59 -13.91
CA PHE A 125 5.59 -2.42 -12.88
C PHE A 125 4.60 -3.38 -13.53
N ASP A 126 5.04 -4.62 -13.75
CA ASP A 126 4.25 -5.69 -14.38
C ASP A 126 4.69 -7.04 -13.80
N PRO A 127 4.28 -7.36 -12.55
CA PRO A 127 4.68 -8.61 -11.90
C PRO A 127 4.09 -9.81 -12.63
N SER A 128 4.81 -10.93 -12.70
CA SER A 128 4.28 -12.16 -13.30
C SER A 128 3.24 -12.84 -12.40
N THR A 129 3.33 -12.63 -11.09
CA THR A 129 2.46 -13.27 -10.11
C THR A 129 2.09 -12.30 -9.01
N ILE A 130 0.80 -12.25 -8.69
CA ILE A 130 0.27 -11.45 -7.60
C ILE A 130 -0.47 -12.41 -6.66
N ILE A 131 -0.10 -12.40 -5.38
CA ILE A 131 -0.71 -13.21 -4.34
C ILE A 131 -1.49 -12.28 -3.41
N THR A 132 -2.77 -12.50 -3.22
CA THR A 132 -3.59 -11.68 -2.31
C THR A 132 -4.48 -12.52 -1.41
N ASP A 133 -5.09 -11.88 -0.42
CA ASP A 133 -6.28 -12.43 0.22
C ASP A 133 -7.45 -12.55 -0.78
N PHE A 134 -8.59 -13.04 -0.30
CA PHE A 134 -9.78 -13.29 -1.10
C PHE A 134 -10.72 -12.08 -1.17
N GLU A 135 -10.22 -10.85 -1.00
CA GLU A 135 -11.05 -9.66 -1.10
C GLU A 135 -11.51 -9.42 -2.56
N PRO A 136 -12.82 -9.47 -2.89
CA PRO A 136 -13.28 -9.48 -4.29
C PRO A 136 -12.92 -8.21 -5.06
N SER A 137 -13.03 -7.05 -4.42
CA SER A 137 -12.72 -5.75 -5.03
C SER A 137 -11.24 -5.57 -5.34
N LEU A 138 -10.35 -6.12 -4.52
CA LEU A 138 -8.91 -6.16 -4.76
C LEU A 138 -8.59 -7.10 -5.93
N ALA A 139 -9.16 -8.31 -5.92
CA ALA A 139 -9.02 -9.28 -7.00
C ALA A 139 -9.45 -8.69 -8.36
N GLU A 140 -10.62 -8.07 -8.40
CA GLU A 140 -11.14 -7.41 -9.60
C GLU A 140 -10.25 -6.26 -10.11
N ALA A 141 -9.65 -5.49 -9.20
CA ALA A 141 -8.73 -4.43 -9.56
C ALA A 141 -7.43 -5.00 -10.14
N ILE A 142 -6.91 -6.09 -9.57
CA ILE A 142 -5.74 -6.80 -10.08
C ILE A 142 -5.99 -7.33 -11.48
N SER A 143 -7.13 -8.01 -11.72
CA SER A 143 -7.46 -8.52 -13.05
C SER A 143 -7.59 -7.39 -14.10
N SER A 144 -8.08 -6.22 -13.70
CA SER A 144 -8.16 -5.04 -14.57
C SER A 144 -6.79 -4.44 -14.88
N GLU A 145 -5.95 -4.28 -13.87
CA GLU A 145 -4.69 -3.53 -13.98
C GLU A 145 -3.51 -4.40 -14.41
N PHE A 146 -3.53 -5.68 -14.10
CA PHE A 146 -2.47 -6.64 -14.41
C PHE A 146 -3.03 -7.89 -15.09
N PRO A 147 -3.66 -7.75 -16.28
CA PRO A 147 -4.36 -8.86 -16.95
C PRO A 147 -3.43 -10.01 -17.38
N ARG A 148 -2.11 -9.80 -17.36
CA ARG A 148 -1.10 -10.81 -17.69
C ARG A 148 -0.53 -11.52 -16.46
N SER A 149 -0.76 -10.99 -15.26
CA SER A 149 -0.27 -11.61 -14.04
C SER A 149 -1.09 -12.84 -13.69
N ASN A 150 -0.43 -13.87 -13.19
CA ASN A 150 -1.10 -14.98 -12.53
C ASN A 150 -1.57 -14.52 -11.14
N HIS A 151 -2.88 -14.38 -10.95
CA HIS A 151 -3.46 -14.01 -9.65
C HIS A 151 -3.77 -15.26 -8.83
N ILE A 152 -3.18 -15.35 -7.64
CA ILE A 152 -3.28 -16.52 -6.75
C ILE A 152 -3.84 -16.08 -5.40
N GLY A 153 -4.80 -16.82 -4.88
CA GLY A 153 -5.26 -16.64 -3.49
C GLY A 153 -4.22 -17.13 -2.49
N CYS A 154 -4.02 -16.36 -1.41
CA CYS A 154 -3.05 -16.68 -0.37
C CYS A 154 -3.50 -17.91 0.42
N TYR A 155 -2.68 -18.98 0.41
CA TYR A 155 -2.96 -20.22 1.14
C TYR A 155 -3.10 -20.00 2.65
N PHE A 156 -2.29 -19.11 3.25
CA PHE A 156 -2.40 -18.78 4.67
C PHE A 156 -3.80 -18.25 5.01
N HIS A 157 -4.31 -17.27 4.25
CA HIS A 157 -5.66 -16.76 4.44
C HIS A 157 -6.74 -17.80 4.17
N PHE A 158 -6.54 -18.68 3.19
CA PHE A 158 -7.46 -19.80 2.94
C PHE A 158 -7.59 -20.71 4.17
N THR A 159 -6.46 -21.08 4.81
CA THR A 159 -6.48 -21.95 6.00
C THR A 159 -7.10 -21.31 7.24
N GLN A 160 -7.16 -19.98 7.32
CA GLN A 160 -7.80 -19.27 8.43
C GLN A 160 -9.31 -19.03 8.20
N ALA A 161 -9.80 -19.25 6.98
CA ALA A 161 -11.19 -19.02 6.59
C ALA A 161 -12.04 -20.31 6.54
N ILE A 162 -11.45 -21.46 6.87
CA ILE A 162 -12.06 -22.79 6.97
C ILE A 162 -12.13 -23.19 8.44
#